data_AF-A0A969PUL9-F1
#
_entry.id   AF-A0A969PUL9-F1
#
_cell.length_a   1.000
_cell.length_b   1.000
_cell.length_c   1.000
_cell.angle_alpha   90.00
_cell.angle_beta   90.00
_cell.angle_gamma   90.00
#
_symmetry.space_group_name_H-M   'P 1'
#
loop_
_entity.id
_entity.type
_entity.pdbx_description
1 polymer ?
#
loop_
_entity_poly.entity_id
_entity_poly.type
_entity_poly.pdbx_seq_one_letter_code
_entity_poly.pdbx_strand_id
1 'polypeptide(L)'
;MERSPLSLTQLLQELAEHFDPVAQIKGIVLRAELKTEITVKGDVNQLNRLFSNLIGNAIKYTEPGGKVTVSGEYLRGWACVSVEDTGYGIAPGSFTFCLSAILAIERS
;
A
#
# COMPACT_ATOMS: atom_id res chain seq x y z
N MET A 1 20.51 -6.64 -6.54
CA MET A 1 19.12 -6.57 -6.06
C MET A 1 18.58 -7.98 -6.02
N GLU A 2 18.45 -8.53 -4.83
CA GLU A 2 17.96 -9.88 -4.61
C GLU A 2 16.43 -9.82 -4.50
N ARG A 3 15.72 -10.58 -5.35
CA ARG A 3 14.27 -10.65 -5.31
C ARG A 3 13.87 -11.96 -4.65
N SER A 4 13.26 -11.88 -3.48
CA SER A 4 12.78 -13.02 -2.70
C SER A 4 11.26 -12.95 -2.54
N PRO A 5 10.59 -14.08 -2.26
CA PRO A 5 9.20 -14.07 -1.83
C PRO A 5 9.03 -13.19 -0.59
N LEU A 6 8.04 -12.30 -0.64
CA LEU A 6 7.72 -11.34 0.42
C LEU A 6 6.20 -11.28 0.60
N SER A 7 5.72 -11.32 1.84
CA SER A 7 4.36 -10.92 2.17
C SER A 7 4.21 -9.41 1.98
N LEU A 8 3.48 -9.05 0.93
CA LEU A 8 3.12 -7.67 0.66
C LEU A 8 2.07 -7.18 1.66
N THR A 9 1.19 -8.08 2.11
CA THR A 9 0.20 -7.78 3.15
C THR A 9 0.88 -7.35 4.45
N GLN A 10 1.87 -8.11 4.93
CA GLN A 10 2.62 -7.74 6.15
C GLN A 10 3.36 -6.41 5.97
N LEU A 11 4.06 -6.22 4.85
CA LEU A 11 4.76 -4.96 4.58
C LEU A 11 3.81 -3.75 4.61
N LEU A 12 2.63 -3.86 3.99
CA LEU A 12 1.65 -2.76 3.96
C LEU A 12 1.02 -2.51 5.32
N GLN A 13 0.80 -3.55 6.15
CA GLN A 13 0.34 -3.40 7.53
C GLN A 13 1.37 -2.67 8.38
N GLU A 14 2.64 -3.11 8.34
CA GLU A 14 3.74 -2.47 9.07
C GLU A 14 3.91 -1.01 8.68
N LEU A 15 3.79 -0.69 7.39
CA LEU A 15 3.82 0.69 6.93
C LEU A 15 2.61 1.49 7.41
N ALA A 16 1.40 0.93 7.37
CA ALA A 16 0.22 1.63 7.87
C ALA A 16 0.35 1.94 9.38
N GLU A 17 0.84 0.98 10.17
CA GLU A 17 1.13 1.18 11.60
C GLU A 17 2.22 2.24 11.83
N HIS A 18 3.28 2.22 11.02
CA HIS A 18 4.36 3.21 11.11
C HIS A 18 3.89 4.64 10.80
N PHE A 19 2.98 4.80 9.85
CA PHE A 19 2.47 6.10 9.42
C PHE A 19 1.24 6.58 10.22
N ASP A 20 0.57 5.70 10.97
CA ASP A 20 -0.63 6.06 11.74
C ASP A 20 -0.38 7.25 12.70
N PRO A 21 0.69 7.30 13.51
CA PRO A 21 0.94 8.46 14.38
C PRO A 21 1.02 9.79 13.62
N VAL A 22 1.62 9.78 12.42
CA VAL A 22 1.73 10.99 11.57
C VAL A 22 0.37 11.39 11.01
N ALA A 23 -0.44 10.42 10.57
CA ALA A 23 -1.81 10.66 10.13
C ALA A 23 -2.68 11.23 11.26
N GLN A 24 -2.61 10.64 12.46
CA GLN A 24 -3.35 11.08 13.65
C GLN A 24 -2.98 12.53 14.03
N ILE A 25 -1.70 12.90 14.04
CA ILE A 25 -1.25 14.27 14.33
C ILE A 25 -1.87 15.28 13.35
N LYS A 26 -2.05 14.90 12.09
CA LYS A 26 -2.69 15.74 11.06
C LYS A 26 -4.23 15.63 11.09
N GLY A 27 -4.81 14.78 11.93
CA GLY A 27 -6.25 14.55 12.00
C GLY A 27 -6.81 13.74 10.83
N ILE A 28 -6.01 12.85 10.25
CA ILE A 28 -6.38 12.00 9.11
C ILE A 28 -6.56 10.56 9.60
N VAL A 29 -7.58 9.86 9.08
CA VAL A 29 -7.78 8.43 9.33
C VAL A 29 -6.98 7.63 8.31
N LEU A 30 -5.99 6.85 8.76
CA LEU A 30 -5.28 5.88 7.93
C LEU A 30 -5.86 4.47 8.18
N ARG A 31 -6.17 3.73 7.10
CA ARG A 31 -6.66 2.34 7.20
C ARG A 31 -5.94 1.42 6.23
N ALA A 32 -5.65 0.21 6.68
CA ALA A 32 -5.24 -0.90 5.82
C ALA A 32 -6.40 -1.91 5.68
N GLU A 33 -6.95 -2.02 4.48
CA GLU A 33 -8.03 -2.94 4.11
C GLU A 33 -7.48 -4.07 3.22
N LEU A 34 -6.65 -4.93 3.83
CA LEU A 34 -5.97 -6.03 3.14
C LEU A 34 -6.74 -7.33 3.38
N LYS A 35 -7.69 -7.63 2.49
CA LYS A 35 -8.66 -8.73 2.66
C LYS A 35 -8.07 -10.12 2.41
N THR A 36 -6.91 -10.19 1.75
CA THR A 36 -6.26 -11.44 1.38
C THR A 36 -4.76 -11.35 1.63
N GLU A 37 -4.14 -12.49 1.93
CA GLU A 37 -2.69 -12.59 2.00
C GLU A 37 -2.09 -12.48 0.59
N ILE A 38 -1.23 -11.48 0.37
CA ILE A 38 -0.61 -11.19 -0.92
C ILE A 38 0.89 -11.42 -0.79
N THR A 39 1.43 -12.26 -1.67
CA THR A 39 2.85 -12.57 -1.75
C THR A 39 3.37 -12.21 -3.14
N VAL A 40 4.49 -11.51 -3.19
CA VAL A 40 5.17 -11.13 -4.43
C VAL A 40 6.65 -11.48 -4.32
N LYS A 41 7.34 -11.67 -5.45
CA LYS A 41 8.82 -11.72 -5.45
C LYS A 41 9.33 -10.34 -5.79
N GLY A 42 9.95 -9.71 -4.81
CA GLY A 42 10.41 -8.34 -4.94
C GLY A 42 11.61 -8.09 -4.07
N ASP A 43 12.17 -6.90 -4.23
CA ASP A 43 13.18 -6.37 -3.33
C ASP A 43 12.43 -5.62 -2.22
N VAL A 44 12.55 -6.12 -0.98
CA VAL A 44 11.85 -5.55 0.19
C VAL A 44 12.14 -4.06 0.35
N ASN A 45 13.37 -3.62 0.10
CA ASN A 45 13.75 -2.22 0.28
C ASN A 45 13.10 -1.34 -0.78
N GLN A 46 13.01 -1.83 -2.03
CA GLN A 46 12.35 -1.08 -3.10
C GLN A 46 10.83 -0.99 -2.89
N LEU A 47 10.20 -2.10 -2.49
CA LEU A 47 8.76 -2.11 -2.20
C LEU A 47 8.45 -1.23 -0.98
N ASN A 48 9.24 -1.32 0.08
CA ASN A 48 9.08 -0.47 1.25
C ASN A 48 9.19 1.02 0.88
N ARG A 49 10.23 1.41 0.10
CA ARG A 49 10.39 2.79 -0.40
C ARG A 49 9.21 3.23 -1.26
N LEU A 50 8.75 2.38 -2.18
CA LEU A 50 7.61 2.66 -3.05
C LEU A 50 6.36 3.00 -2.21
N PHE A 51 5.94 2.08 -1.35
CA PHE A 51 4.70 2.25 -0.58
C PHE A 51 4.82 3.33 0.49
N SER A 52 5.98 3.50 1.12
CA SER A 52 6.23 4.63 2.03
C SER A 52 6.04 5.98 1.35
N ASN A 53 6.54 6.12 0.12
CA ASN A 53 6.36 7.34 -0.65
C ASN A 53 4.89 7.59 -1.00
N LEU A 54 4.14 6.55 -1.35
CA LEU A 54 2.72 6.67 -1.68
C LEU A 54 1.87 7.04 -0.46
N ILE A 55 2.04 6.31 0.65
CA ILE A 55 1.32 6.56 1.91
C ILE A 55 1.69 7.95 2.46
N GLY A 56 2.99 8.29 2.47
CA GLY A 56 3.46 9.60 2.90
C GLY A 56 2.89 10.74 2.05
N ASN A 57 2.81 10.57 0.74
CA ASN A 57 2.17 11.55 -0.14
C ASN A 57 0.66 11.67 0.11
N ALA A 58 -0.04 10.54 0.24
CA ALA A 58 -1.47 10.53 0.54
C ALA A 58 -1.78 11.30 1.84
N ILE A 59 -1.01 11.05 2.92
CA ILE A 59 -1.13 11.79 4.18
C ILE A 59 -0.79 13.26 3.98
N LYS A 60 0.29 13.58 3.25
CA LYS A 60 0.73 14.95 3.01
C LYS A 60 -0.31 15.79 2.27
N TYR A 61 -1.03 15.22 1.31
CA TYR A 61 -1.99 15.95 0.47
C TYR A 61 -3.45 15.82 0.92
N THR A 62 -3.77 14.93 1.86
CA THR A 62 -5.09 14.86 2.49
C THR A 62 -5.24 15.93 3.57
N GLU A 63 -6.39 16.58 3.64
CA GLU A 63 -6.66 17.58 4.69
C GLU A 63 -7.09 16.94 6.01
N PRO A 64 -6.96 17.65 7.14
CA PRO A 64 -7.53 17.23 8.42
C PRO A 64 -9.02 16.87 8.29
N GLY A 65 -9.44 15.76 8.90
CA GLY A 65 -10.77 15.17 8.76
C GLY A 65 -10.91 14.23 7.55
N GLY A 66 -9.89 14.13 6.70
CA GLY A 66 -9.86 13.21 5.57
C GLY A 66 -9.46 11.78 5.93
N LYS A 67 -9.34 10.93 4.90
CA LYS A 67 -9.01 9.51 5.04
C LYS A 67 -8.02 9.06 3.98
N VAL A 68 -7.09 8.18 4.37
CA VAL A 68 -6.23 7.41 3.49
C VAL A 68 -6.53 5.92 3.68
N THR A 69 -6.73 5.19 2.59
CA THR A 69 -7.02 3.76 2.58
C THR A 69 -6.00 3.03 1.73
N VAL A 70 -5.29 2.08 2.33
CA VAL A 70 -4.39 1.15 1.67
C VAL A 70 -5.14 -0.16 1.48
N SER A 71 -5.29 -0.62 0.25
CA SER A 71 -5.95 -1.89 -0.06
C SER A 71 -5.10 -2.74 -0.99
N GLY A 72 -5.34 -4.03 -0.98
CA GLY A 72 -4.60 -4.99 -1.78
C GLY A 72 -5.48 -6.16 -2.18
N GLU A 73 -5.36 -6.58 -3.44
CA GLU A 73 -6.07 -7.74 -3.98
C GLU A 73 -5.27 -8.42 -5.11
N TYR A 74 -5.67 -9.66 -5.44
CA TYR A 74 -5.22 -10.32 -6.65
C TYR A 74 -6.23 -10.12 -7.78
N LEU A 75 -5.81 -9.48 -8.87
CA LEU A 75 -6.60 -9.30 -10.07
C LEU A 75 -5.89 -9.94 -11.26
N ARG A 76 -6.51 -10.96 -11.87
CA ARG A 76 -6.03 -11.60 -13.11
C ARG A 76 -4.56 -12.07 -13.05
N GLY A 77 -4.11 -12.56 -11.89
CA GLY A 77 -2.71 -12.97 -11.69
C GLY A 77 -1.74 -11.81 -11.45
N TRP A 78 -2.25 -10.65 -11.06
CA TRP A 78 -1.47 -9.49 -10.63
C TRP A 78 -1.81 -9.15 -9.18
N ALA A 79 -0.80 -8.75 -8.41
CA ALA A 79 -0.99 -8.20 -7.07
C ALA A 79 -1.21 -6.69 -7.25
N CYS A 80 -2.44 -6.25 -7.07
CA CYS A 80 -2.80 -4.85 -7.21
C CYS A 80 -2.95 -4.24 -5.82
N VAL A 81 -2.18 -3.19 -5.55
CA VAL A 81 -2.23 -2.41 -4.32
C VAL A 81 -2.72 -1.02 -4.68
N SER A 82 -3.67 -0.51 -3.92
CA SER A 82 -4.20 0.84 -4.07
C SER A 82 -3.95 1.63 -2.80
N VAL A 83 -3.50 2.88 -2.96
CA VAL A 83 -3.47 3.89 -1.91
C VAL A 83 -4.41 5.00 -2.34
N GLU A 84 -5.56 5.08 -1.68
CA GLU A 84 -6.61 6.05 -1.97
C GLU A 84 -6.65 7.10 -0.86
N ASP A 85 -6.82 8.38 -1.24
CA ASP A 85 -6.86 9.50 -0.33
C ASP A 85 -8.02 10.45 -0.66
N THR A 86 -8.48 11.25 0.31
CA THR A 86 -9.58 12.20 0.15
C THR A 86 -9.12 13.65 0.00
N GLY A 87 -7.85 13.89 -0.34
CA GLY A 87 -7.27 15.22 -0.49
C GLY A 87 -7.59 15.89 -1.82
N TYR A 88 -7.12 17.13 -1.99
CA TYR A 88 -7.17 17.86 -3.25
C TYR A 88 -5.75 18.14 -3.78
N GLY A 89 -5.36 17.37 -4.79
CA GLY A 89 -4.14 17.53 -5.60
C GLY A 89 -4.46 17.27 -7.07
N ILE A 90 -3.60 17.76 -7.98
CA ILE A 90 -3.79 17.77 -9.44
C ILE A 90 -4.28 16.39 -9.94
N ALA A 91 -5.57 16.34 -10.30
CA ALA A 91 -6.41 15.19 -10.64
C ALA A 91 -6.91 14.34 -9.43
N PRO A 92 -8.22 14.36 -9.11
CA PRO A 92 -8.79 13.39 -8.19
C PRO A 92 -8.72 11.99 -8.82
N GLY A 93 -8.11 11.00 -8.15
CA GLY A 93 -8.25 9.60 -8.56
C GLY A 93 -7.09 8.70 -8.18
N SER A 94 -7.31 7.90 -7.12
CA SER A 94 -6.81 6.54 -6.90
C SER A 94 -5.53 6.13 -7.64
N PHE A 95 -4.39 6.12 -6.94
CA PHE A 95 -3.17 5.51 -7.47
C PHE A 95 -3.21 4.00 -7.23
N THR A 96 -3.58 3.25 -8.28
CA THR A 96 -3.46 1.78 -8.29
C THR A 96 -2.13 1.37 -8.88
N PHE A 97 -1.29 0.69 -8.09
CA PHE A 97 -0.08 0.03 -8.55
C PHE A 97 -0.35 -1.47 -8.69
N CYS A 98 -0.31 -1.99 -9.92
CA CYS A 98 -0.35 -3.42 -10.17
C CYS A 98 1.07 -3.96 -10.42
N LEU A 99 1.52 -4.85 -9.54
CA LEU A 99 2.77 -5.60 -9.64
C LEU A 99 2.45 -7.01 -10.14
N SER A 100 3.36 -7.63 -10.91
CA SER A 100 3.19 -9.03 -11.34
C SER A 100 3.04 -9.91 -10.11
N ALA A 101 1.89 -10.58 -9.95
CA ALA A 101 1.75 -11.55 -8.88
C ALA A 101 2.65 -12.72 -9.21
N ILE A 102 3.25 -13.29 -8.18
CA ILE A 102 3.69 -14.67 -8.28
C ILE A 102 2.55 -15.47 -7.70
N LEU A 103 1.72 -15.95 -8.62
CA LEU A 103 0.78 -17.02 -8.34
C LEU A 103 1.58 -18.19 -7.77
N ALA A 104 1.36 -18.43 -6.48
CA ALA A 104 1.81 -19.58 -5.72
C ALA A 104 3.34 -19.82 -5.74
N ILE A 105 3.97 -19.64 -4.57
CA ILE A 105 4.94 -20.67 -4.15
C ILE A 105 4.18 -21.99 -4.34
N GLU A 106 4.67 -22.81 -5.27
CA GLU A 106 4.03 -24.03 -5.75
C GLU A 106 3.27 -24.72 -4.62
N ARG A 107 1.95 -24.89 -4.78
CA ARG A 107 1.29 -25.99 -4.08
C ARG A 107 1.86 -27.26 -4.68
N SER A 108 2.80 -27.90 -4.00
CA SER A 108 3.09 -29.34 -4.05
C SER A 108 3.87 -29.73 -2.81
#